data_AF-A0A915PHE6-F1
#
_entry.id   AF-A0A915PHE6-F1
#
_cell.length_a   1.000
_cell.length_b   1.000
_cell.length_c   1.000
_cell.angle_alpha   90.00
_cell.angle_beta   90.00
_cell.angle_gamma   90.00
#
_symmetry.space_group_name_H-M   'P 1'
#
loop_
_entity.id
_entity.type
_entity.pdbx_description
1 polymer ?
#
loop_
_entity_poly.entity_id
_entity_poly.type
_entity_poly.pdbx_seq_one_letter_code
_entity_poly.pdbx_strand_id
1 'polypeptide(L)'
;MIGLLLWKKVCFKAKDREVLHFLCERLCIINAPGLARITWNTFYQTLQNSLQNDNKRFRENAIHKLAFLLENTCPRLRNAMLSMENFRAITDAFIYNQAEIFALFLDYLEPEQLQLTREYIDRIYDRKNNEASRKQLRILLRRQQTFV
;
A
#
# COMPACT_ATOMS: atom_id res chain seq x y z
N MET A 1 13.86 -6.94 26.18
CA MET A 1 13.71 -6.54 24.76
C MET A 1 12.62 -7.43 24.17
N ILE A 2 11.37 -6.96 24.13
CA ILE A 2 10.23 -7.75 23.64
C ILE A 2 10.43 -7.97 22.14
N GLY A 3 10.52 -9.25 21.74
CA GLY A 3 10.92 -9.66 20.41
C GLY A 3 10.14 -8.95 19.32
N LEU A 4 10.86 -8.26 18.42
CA LEU A 4 10.28 -7.74 17.19
C LEU A 4 9.64 -8.92 16.44
N LEU A 5 8.31 -8.95 16.40
CA LEU A 5 7.58 -9.78 15.45
C LEU A 5 8.12 -9.45 14.06
N LEU A 6 8.88 -10.38 13.49
CA LEU A 6 9.25 -10.35 12.09
C LEU A 6 7.97 -10.61 11.30
N TRP A 7 7.21 -9.55 10.99
CA TRP A 7 6.03 -9.60 10.12
C TRP A 7 6.34 -10.35 8.83
N LYS A 8 7.60 -10.29 8.34
CA LYS A 8 8.07 -11.11 7.22
C LYS A 8 7.88 -12.63 7.43
N LYS A 9 8.06 -13.15 8.64
CA LYS A 9 7.85 -14.57 8.99
C LYS A 9 6.37 -14.87 9.29
N VAL A 10 5.67 -13.93 9.92
CA VAL A 10 4.25 -14.10 10.31
C VAL A 10 3.32 -13.96 9.10
N CYS A 11 3.43 -12.86 8.34
CA CYS A 11 2.56 -12.58 7.19
C CYS A 11 2.76 -13.56 6.04
N PHE A 12 4.01 -13.94 5.75
CA PHE A 12 4.31 -14.58 4.46
C PHE A 12 4.60 -16.07 4.53
N LYS A 13 4.89 -16.63 5.72
CA LYS A 13 5.11 -18.07 5.87
C LYS A 13 3.93 -18.81 6.51
N ALA A 14 3.18 -18.18 7.42
CA ALA A 14 2.15 -18.89 8.18
C ALA A 14 0.82 -19.05 7.42
N LYS A 15 0.51 -18.23 6.39
CA LYS A 15 -0.80 -18.21 5.68
C LYS A 15 -2.03 -18.19 6.60
N ASP A 16 -1.85 -17.92 7.89
CA ASP A 16 -2.93 -17.95 8.87
C ASP A 16 -3.47 -16.54 9.02
N ARG A 17 -4.58 -16.30 8.32
CA ARG A 17 -5.28 -15.02 8.26
C ARG A 17 -5.79 -14.61 9.64
N GLU A 18 -6.28 -15.57 10.42
CA GLU A 18 -6.87 -15.31 11.73
C GLU A 18 -5.80 -14.86 12.73
N VAL A 19 -4.65 -15.53 12.73
CA VAL A 19 -3.51 -15.14 13.57
C VAL A 19 -3.01 -13.74 13.19
N LEU A 20 -2.90 -13.46 11.89
CA LEU A 20 -2.46 -12.14 11.42
C LEU A 20 -3.40 -11.03 11.86
N HIS A 21 -4.71 -11.25 11.70
CA HIS A 21 -5.74 -10.30 12.09
C HIS A 21 -5.72 -10.05 13.60
N PHE A 22 -5.75 -11.11 14.40
CA PHE A 22 -5.69 -11.04 15.86
C PHE A 22 -4.46 -10.28 16.35
N LEU A 23 -3.27 -10.61 15.83
CA LEU A 23 -2.03 -9.94 16.20
C LEU A 23 -2.07 -8.45 15.80
N CYS A 24 -2.55 -8.15 14.59
CA CYS A 24 -2.68 -6.78 14.13
C CYS A 24 -3.57 -5.95 15.06
N GLU A 25 -4.76 -6.45 15.41
CA GLU A 25 -5.69 -5.75 16.30
C GLU A 25 -5.08 -5.51 17.68
N ARG A 26 -4.54 -6.57 18.31
CA ARG A 26 -3.94 -6.48 19.65
C ARG A 26 -2.74 -5.53 19.69
N LEU A 27 -1.87 -5.60 18.70
CA LEU A 27 -0.66 -4.75 18.66
C LEU A 27 -0.99 -3.30 18.28
N CYS A 28 -2.01 -3.08 17.44
CA CYS A 28 -2.49 -1.74 17.14
C CYS A 28 -3.05 -1.01 18.36
N ILE A 29 -3.71 -1.73 19.27
CA ILE A 29 -4.20 -1.16 20.54
C ILE A 29 -3.01 -0.66 21.37
N ILE A 30 -1.91 -1.41 21.40
CA ILE A 30 -0.74 -1.11 22.22
C ILE A 30 0.09 0.03 21.62
N ASN A 31 0.43 -0.04 20.33
CA ASN A 31 1.29 0.94 19.68
C ASN A 31 1.07 1.00 18.16
N ALA A 32 -0.04 1.61 17.74
CA ALA A 32 -0.35 1.78 16.32
C ALA A 32 0.76 2.50 15.52
N PRO A 33 1.39 3.61 15.98
CA PRO A 33 2.43 4.29 15.21
C PRO A 33 3.69 3.45 15.03
N GLY A 34 4.16 2.78 16.09
CA GLY A 34 5.33 1.91 16.04
C GLY A 34 5.08 0.70 15.13
N LEU A 35 3.87 0.13 15.20
CA LEU A 35 3.48 -0.96 14.33
C LEU A 35 3.40 -0.53 12.86
N ALA A 36 2.80 0.64 12.58
CA ALA A 36 2.74 1.20 11.23
C ALA A 36 4.12 1.35 10.63
N ARG A 37 5.09 1.88 11.38
CA ARG A 37 6.47 2.06 10.90
C ARG A 37 7.17 0.73 10.57
N ILE A 38 7.04 -0.26 11.44
CA ILE A 38 7.68 -1.58 11.22
C ILE A 38 7.05 -2.29 10.02
N THR A 39 5.71 -2.29 9.94
CA THR A 39 4.97 -2.89 8.84
C THR A 39 5.25 -2.18 7.53
N TRP A 40 5.31 -0.84 7.54
CA TRP A 40 5.63 -0.02 6.38
C TRP A 40 7.01 -0.32 5.80
N ASN A 41 8.06 -0.47 6.62
CA ASN A 41 9.38 -0.82 6.10
C ASN A 41 9.35 -2.12 5.30
N THR A 42 8.65 -3.14 5.80
CA THR A 42 8.53 -4.45 5.12
C THR A 42 7.67 -4.36 3.86
N PHE A 43 6.55 -3.65 3.96
CA PHE A 43 5.63 -3.39 2.86
C PHE A 43 6.32 -2.63 1.72
N TYR A 44 6.95 -1.51 2.03
CA TYR A 44 7.60 -0.63 1.07
C TYR A 44 8.83 -1.29 0.45
N GLN A 45 9.61 -2.08 1.20
CA GLN A 45 10.68 -2.89 0.61
C GLN A 45 10.14 -3.92 -0.39
N THR A 46 9.01 -4.56 -0.10
CA THR A 46 8.36 -5.50 -1.01
C THR A 46 7.87 -4.79 -2.28
N LEU A 47 7.30 -3.59 -2.13
CA LEU A 47 6.92 -2.74 -3.24
C LEU A 47 8.12 -2.35 -4.10
N GLN A 48 9.19 -1.81 -3.52
CA GLN A 48 10.38 -1.38 -4.27
C GLN A 48 11.01 -2.54 -5.06
N ASN A 49 11.11 -3.71 -4.46
CA ASN A 49 11.59 -4.91 -5.16
C ASN A 49 10.69 -5.29 -6.35
N SER A 50 9.38 -5.02 -6.28
CA SER A 50 8.44 -5.28 -7.37
C SER A 50 8.48 -4.22 -8.47
N LEU A 51 8.81 -2.96 -8.11
CA LEU A 51 8.94 -1.85 -9.05
C LEU A 51 10.20 -1.97 -9.90
N GLN A 52 11.28 -2.53 -9.32
CA GLN A 52 12.60 -2.63 -9.95
C GLN A 52 12.85 -3.95 -10.70
N ASN A 53 11.96 -4.94 -10.58
CA ASN A 53 12.19 -6.27 -11.12
C ASN A 53 11.29 -6.55 -12.33
N ASP A 54 11.91 -6.73 -13.50
CA ASP A 54 11.19 -7.00 -14.75
C ASP A 54 10.62 -8.43 -14.82
N ASN A 55 10.95 -9.30 -13.86
CA ASN A 55 10.40 -10.65 -13.82
C ASN A 55 8.91 -10.63 -13.42
N LYS A 56 8.04 -10.88 -14.40
CA LYS A 56 6.59 -10.93 -14.25
C LYS A 56 6.13 -11.80 -13.07
N ARG A 57 6.69 -13.01 -12.91
CA ARG A 57 6.30 -13.94 -11.82
C ARG A 57 6.66 -13.38 -10.45
N PHE A 58 7.80 -12.67 -10.36
CA PHE A 58 8.20 -12.02 -9.12
C PHE A 58 7.24 -10.87 -8.77
N ARG A 59 6.89 -10.05 -9.76
CA ARG A 59 5.94 -8.95 -9.60
C ARG A 59 4.57 -9.45 -9.17
N GLU A 60 4.03 -10.49 -9.82
CA GLU A 60 2.76 -11.10 -9.42
C GLU A 60 2.80 -11.59 -7.98
N ASN A 61 3.86 -12.30 -7.58
CA ASN A 61 4.01 -12.76 -6.20
C ASN A 61 4.11 -11.59 -5.20
N ALA A 62 4.75 -10.48 -5.59
CA ALA A 62 4.79 -9.28 -4.76
C ALA A 62 3.41 -8.63 -4.61
N ILE A 63 2.64 -8.51 -5.70
CA ILE A 63 1.26 -8.01 -5.68
C ILE A 63 0.41 -8.84 -4.72
N HIS A 64 0.46 -10.18 -4.83
CA HIS A 64 -0.29 -11.07 -3.92
C HIS A 64 0.09 -10.86 -2.45
N LYS A 65 1.38 -10.64 -2.16
CA LYS A 65 1.87 -10.35 -0.81
C LYS A 65 1.39 -9.00 -0.28
N LEU A 66 1.39 -7.98 -1.13
CA LEU A 66 0.90 -6.64 -0.78
C LEU A 66 -0.61 -6.68 -0.53
N ALA A 67 -1.37 -7.31 -1.42
CA ALA A 67 -2.82 -7.50 -1.28
C ALA A 67 -3.16 -8.25 0.01
N PHE A 68 -2.51 -9.39 0.26
CA PHE A 68 -2.70 -10.17 1.47
C PHE A 68 -2.46 -9.34 2.75
N LEU A 69 -1.43 -8.49 2.76
CA LEU A 69 -1.18 -7.63 3.91
C LEU A 69 -2.30 -6.59 4.09
N LEU A 70 -2.75 -5.95 3.02
CA LEU A 70 -3.81 -4.93 3.05
C LEU A 70 -5.18 -5.51 3.46
N GLU A 71 -5.49 -6.73 3.03
CA GLU A 71 -6.72 -7.45 3.39
C GLU A 71 -6.78 -7.83 4.87
N ASN A 72 -5.64 -8.20 5.46
CA ASN A 72 -5.59 -8.83 6.78
C ASN A 72 -5.08 -7.90 7.89
N THR A 73 -4.72 -6.65 7.55
CA THR A 73 -4.39 -5.62 8.55
C THR A 73 -5.64 -4.83 8.93
N CYS A 74 -5.75 -4.44 10.20
CA CYS A 74 -6.89 -3.67 10.66
C CYS A 74 -6.92 -2.28 9.97
N PRO A 75 -8.12 -1.67 9.80
CA PRO A 75 -8.26 -0.41 9.06
C PRO A 75 -7.34 0.71 9.58
N ARG A 76 -7.18 0.81 10.90
CA ARG A 76 -6.30 1.81 11.53
C ARG A 76 -4.85 1.67 11.08
N LEU A 77 -4.33 0.44 11.00
CA LEU A 77 -2.96 0.18 10.55
C LEU A 77 -2.83 0.44 9.05
N ARG A 78 -3.79 -0.05 8.27
CA ARG A 78 -3.81 0.10 6.82
C ARG A 78 -3.80 1.56 6.40
N ASN A 79 -4.67 2.37 7.00
CA ASN A 79 -4.78 3.79 6.70
C ASN A 79 -3.50 4.53 7.10
N ALA A 80 -2.94 4.24 8.28
CA ALA A 80 -1.67 4.80 8.71
C ALA A 80 -0.52 4.43 7.75
N MET A 81 -0.43 3.16 7.36
CA MET A 81 0.62 2.63 6.48
C MET A 81 0.56 3.24 5.07
N LEU A 82 -0.63 3.34 4.46
CA LEU A 82 -0.78 3.90 3.11
C LEU A 82 -0.54 5.42 3.07
N SER A 83 -0.79 6.14 4.16
CA SER A 83 -0.49 7.58 4.29
C SER A 83 0.97 7.90 4.62
N MET A 84 1.79 6.93 4.99
CA MET A 84 3.18 7.18 5.38
C MET A 84 3.99 7.87 4.27
N GLU A 85 4.91 8.73 4.71
CA GLU A 85 5.80 9.51 3.84
C GLU A 85 5.06 10.28 2.73
N ASN A 86 3.88 10.85 3.06
CA ASN A 86 3.03 11.57 2.12
C ASN A 86 2.56 10.69 0.94
N PHE A 87 1.96 9.54 1.27
CA PHE A 87 1.42 8.59 0.27
C PHE A 87 2.49 8.04 -0.69
N ARG A 88 3.74 7.91 -0.23
CA ARG A 88 4.90 7.54 -1.07
C ARG A 88 4.71 6.24 -1.86
N ALA A 89 4.12 5.22 -1.24
CA ALA A 89 3.88 3.96 -1.91
C ALA A 89 2.96 4.12 -3.14
N ILE A 90 1.96 4.99 -3.04
CA ILE A 90 0.99 5.24 -4.10
C ILE A 90 1.60 6.12 -5.18
N THR A 91 2.32 7.17 -4.80
CA THR A 91 2.99 8.06 -5.76
C THR A 91 4.11 7.34 -6.51
N ASP A 92 4.85 6.43 -5.87
CA ASP A 92 5.82 5.59 -6.58
C ASP A 92 5.15 4.61 -7.53
N ALA A 93 4.07 3.94 -7.14
CA ALA A 93 3.31 3.08 -8.04
C ALA A 93 2.79 3.84 -9.28
N PHE A 94 2.45 5.12 -9.11
CA PHE A 94 2.13 6.04 -10.21
C PHE A 94 3.36 6.37 -11.07
N ILE A 95 4.47 6.83 -10.46
CA ILE A 95 5.70 7.22 -11.18
C ILE A 95 6.28 6.08 -12.01
N TYR A 96 6.28 4.86 -11.48
CA TYR A 96 6.78 3.65 -12.15
C TYR A 96 5.74 2.97 -13.04
N ASN A 97 4.58 3.60 -13.26
CA ASN A 97 3.51 3.09 -14.12
C ASN A 97 3.04 1.66 -13.77
N GLN A 98 3.01 1.31 -12.48
CA GLN A 98 2.47 0.03 -12.03
C GLN A 98 0.96 0.15 -11.80
N ALA A 99 0.19 0.13 -12.88
CA ALA A 99 -1.26 0.35 -12.85
C ALA A 99 -2.02 -0.61 -11.91
N GLU A 100 -1.64 -1.89 -11.85
CA GLU A 100 -2.26 -2.89 -10.99
C GLU A 100 -2.01 -2.61 -9.50
N ILE A 101 -0.77 -2.32 -9.13
CA ILE A 101 -0.40 -1.96 -7.75
C ILE A 101 -1.06 -0.64 -7.35
N PHE A 102 -1.08 0.32 -8.27
CA PHE A 102 -1.71 1.60 -8.06
C PHE A 102 -3.20 1.43 -7.76
N ALA A 103 -3.93 0.70 -8.60
CA ALA A 103 -5.35 0.40 -8.39
C ALA A 103 -5.59 -0.32 -7.05
N LEU A 104 -4.80 -1.35 -6.76
CA LEU A 104 -4.86 -2.09 -5.48
C LEU A 104 -4.78 -1.14 -4.29
N PHE A 105 -3.86 -0.18 -4.28
CA PHE A 105 -3.73 0.74 -3.15
C PHE A 105 -4.92 1.68 -3.01
N LEU A 106 -5.48 2.15 -4.13
CA LEU A 106 -6.64 3.04 -4.11
C LEU A 106 -7.91 2.36 -3.58
N ASP A 107 -8.03 1.04 -3.71
CA ASP A 107 -9.18 0.29 -3.18
C ASP A 107 -9.27 0.36 -1.66
N TYR A 108 -8.13 0.59 -0.98
CA TYR A 108 -8.00 0.61 0.47
C TYR A 108 -7.88 2.01 1.09
N LEU A 109 -7.96 3.07 0.28
CA LEU A 109 -7.96 4.45 0.78
C LEU A 109 -9.37 4.92 1.14
N GLU A 110 -9.45 5.64 2.25
CA GLU A 110 -10.66 6.37 2.62
C GLU A 110 -10.87 7.60 1.70
N PRO A 111 -12.09 8.15 1.61
CA PRO A 111 -12.40 9.30 0.74
C PRO A 111 -11.45 10.50 0.94
N GLU A 112 -11.14 10.87 2.18
CA GLU A 112 -10.25 11.99 2.49
C GLU A 112 -8.81 11.70 2.02
N GLN A 113 -8.36 10.44 2.16
CA GLN A 113 -7.04 10.02 1.70
C GLN A 113 -6.96 10.01 0.18
N LEU A 114 -8.04 9.63 -0.51
CA LEU A 114 -8.12 9.70 -1.98
C LEU A 114 -8.00 11.15 -2.47
N GLN A 115 -8.61 12.11 -1.77
CA GLN A 115 -8.49 13.53 -2.11
C GLN A 115 -7.06 14.02 -1.92
N LEU A 116 -6.44 13.74 -0.76
CA LEU A 116 -5.05 14.16 -0.49
C LEU A 116 -4.06 13.51 -1.46
N THR A 117 -4.22 12.20 -1.74
CA THR A 117 -3.38 11.47 -2.69
C THR A 117 -3.43 12.09 -4.08
N ARG A 118 -4.62 12.56 -4.51
CA ARG A 118 -4.79 13.25 -5.79
C ARG A 118 -3.95 14.53 -5.87
N GLU A 119 -3.91 15.34 -4.82
CA GLU A 119 -3.10 16.56 -4.82
C GLU A 119 -1.61 16.27 -5.07
N TYR A 120 -1.08 15.18 -4.52
CA TYR A 120 0.30 14.76 -4.77
C TYR A 120 0.50 14.24 -6.20
N ILE A 121 -0.46 13.47 -6.72
CA ILE A 121 -0.39 12.92 -8.08
C ILE A 121 -0.52 14.02 -9.13
N ASP A 122 -1.42 14.98 -8.96
CA ASP A 122 -1.61 16.10 -9.89
C ASP A 122 -0.29 16.90 -10.01
N ARG A 123 0.38 17.19 -8.89
CA ARG A 123 1.72 17.83 -8.89
C ARG A 123 2.80 17.04 -9.63
N ILE A 124 2.72 15.70 -9.62
CA ILE A 124 3.65 14.83 -10.36
C ILE A 124 3.28 14.80 -11.84
N TYR A 125 2.00 14.70 -12.15
CA TYR A 125 1.45 14.63 -13.50
C TYR A 125 1.78 15.90 -14.30
N ASP A 126 1.63 17.08 -13.68
CA ASP A 126 1.97 18.37 -14.28
C ASP A 126 3.44 18.44 -14.75
N ARG A 127 4.32 17.65 -14.11
CA ARG A 127 5.75 17.57 -14.45
C ARG A 127 6.08 16.48 -15.48
N LYS A 128 5.24 15.45 -15.62
CA LYS A 128 5.51 14.21 -16.40
C LYS A 128 4.26 13.73 -17.16
N ASN A 129 3.69 14.60 -17.99
CA ASN A 129 2.49 14.35 -18.79
C ASN A 129 2.76 13.30 -19.90
N ASN A 130 2.55 12.02 -19.59
CA ASN A 130 2.60 10.92 -20.56
C ASN A 130 1.27 10.13 -20.55
N GLU A 131 1.05 9.32 -21.59
CA GLU A 131 -0.22 8.58 -21.79
C GLU A 131 -0.51 7.58 -20.67
N ALA A 132 0.52 6.99 -20.09
CA ALA A 132 0.38 6.02 -19.02
C ALA A 132 -0.08 6.68 -17.71
N SER A 133 0.51 7.82 -17.35
CA SER A 133 0.09 8.68 -16.25
C SER A 133 -1.37 9.14 -16.42
N ARG A 134 -1.82 9.44 -17.65
CA ARG A 134 -3.23 9.77 -17.93
C ARG A 134 -4.17 8.62 -17.60
N LYS A 135 -3.79 7.38 -17.95
CA LYS A 135 -4.61 6.19 -17.66
C LYS A 135 -4.75 5.97 -16.15
N GLN A 136 -3.65 6.07 -15.40
CA GLN A 136 -3.69 5.93 -13.93
C GLN A 136 -4.47 7.07 -13.26
N LEU A 137 -4.35 8.30 -13.74
CA LEU A 137 -5.16 9.42 -13.24
C LEU A 137 -6.67 9.18 -13.45
N ARG A 138 -7.07 8.61 -14.60
CA ARG A 138 -8.47 8.21 -14.83
C ARG A 138 -8.94 7.13 -13.85
N ILE A 139 -8.08 6.19 -13.45
CA ILE A 139 -8.42 5.18 -12.43
C ILE A 139 -8.70 5.88 -11.09
N LEU A 140 -7.84 6.80 -10.67
CA LEU A 140 -8.02 7.57 -9.45
C LEU A 140 -9.32 8.38 -9.45
N LEU A 141 -9.60 9.12 -10.52
CA LEU A 141 -10.81 9.93 -10.64
C LEU A 141 -12.09 9.08 -10.60
N ARG A 142 -12.07 7.91 -11.26
CA ARG A 142 -13.20 6.97 -11.18
C ARG A 142 -13.43 6.46 -9.77
N ARG A 143 -12.36 6.15 -9.03
CA ARG A 143 -12.49 5.70 -7.63
C ARG A 143 -13.10 6.78 -6.74
N GLN A 144 -12.70 8.05 -6.90
CA GLN A 144 -13.30 9.16 -6.14
C GLN A 144 -14.82 9.28 -6.39
N GLN A 145 -15.29 9.07 -7.63
CA GLN A 145 -16.71 9.14 -7.97
C GLN A 145 -17.56 8.04 -7.32
N THR A 146 -16.97 6.91 -6.90
CA THR A 146 -17.70 5.82 -6.23
C THR A 146 -18.09 6.11 -4.78
N PHE A 147 -17.62 7.23 -4.22
CA PHE A 147 -17.92 7.66 -2.85
C PHE A 147 -18.78 8.93 -2.78
N VAL A 148 -19.25 9.43 -3.94
CA VAL A 148 -20.16 10.59 -4.06
C VAL A 148 -21.60 10.11 -4.10
#